data_AF-A0A7Y5Q2A0-F1
#
_entry.id   AF-A0A7Y5Q2A0-F1
#
_cell.length_a   1.000
_cell.length_b   1.000
_cell.length_c   1.000
_cell.angle_alpha   90.00
_cell.angle_beta   90.00
_cell.angle_gamma   90.00
#
_symmetry.space_group_name_H-M   'P 1'
#
loop_
_entity.id
_entity.type
_entity.pdbx_description
1 polymer ?
#
loop_
_entity_poly.entity_id
_entity_poly.type
_entity_poly.pdbx_seq_one_letter_code
_entity_poly.pdbx_strand_id
1 'polypeptide(L)'
;MARRPGNPQAANCFGQLALVQAGVPEPKVRAASATEGEVARAAQPGPVFSVYPDGHLHMRYTARTVSIEWHDDPATKGAVAALERLLADDAGPYVFRGRLEPGMGLVCNNVLHDRAAFSDSGTHKRLLYRARYFDRIAT
;
A
#
# COMPACT_ATOMS: atom_id res chain seq x y z
N MET A 1 16.79 7.82 -13.36
CA MET A 1 15.58 7.00 -13.59
C MET A 1 16.03 5.65 -14.15
N ALA A 2 16.30 4.67 -13.30
CA ALA A 2 16.78 3.34 -13.73
C ALA A 2 15.63 2.34 -13.62
N ARG A 3 15.23 1.75 -14.75
CA ARG A 3 14.28 0.64 -14.82
C ARG A 3 14.98 -0.60 -14.28
N ARG A 4 14.45 -1.23 -13.23
CA ARG A 4 14.92 -2.55 -12.78
C ARG A 4 14.49 -3.62 -13.80
N PRO A 5 15.33 -4.63 -14.08
CA PRO A 5 15.02 -5.68 -15.04
C PRO A 5 13.90 -6.58 -14.53
N GLY A 6 13.07 -7.05 -15.45
CA GLY A 6 11.82 -7.75 -15.17
C GLY A 6 12.01 -9.14 -14.58
N ASN A 7 11.20 -9.43 -13.56
CA ASN A 7 10.89 -10.78 -13.06
C ASN A 7 9.36 -10.97 -13.21
N PRO A 8 8.85 -12.11 -13.72
CA PRO A 8 7.47 -12.20 -14.15
C PRO A 8 6.47 -12.32 -12.98
N GLN A 9 5.38 -11.57 -13.11
CA GLN A 9 4.03 -11.85 -12.60
C GLN A 9 3.88 -12.35 -11.14
N ALA A 10 4.01 -11.44 -10.19
CA ALA A 10 3.40 -11.57 -8.86
C ALA A 10 2.63 -10.30 -8.49
N ALA A 11 1.47 -10.45 -7.86
CA ALA A 11 0.93 -9.40 -6.99
C ALA A 11 1.42 -9.70 -5.58
N ASN A 12 2.26 -8.84 -5.01
CA ASN A 12 2.67 -8.96 -3.62
C ASN A 12 1.56 -8.35 -2.76
N CYS A 13 1.08 -9.07 -1.74
CA CYS A 13 0.20 -8.54 -0.69
C CYS A 13 0.93 -8.69 0.65
N PHE A 14 1.05 -7.61 1.42
CA PHE A 14 1.66 -7.68 2.75
C PHE A 14 0.61 -8.03 3.81
N GLY A 15 0.82 -9.14 4.53
CA GLY A 15 -0.06 -9.61 5.61
C GLY A 15 0.04 -8.77 6.88
N GLN A 16 -1.02 -8.82 7.68
CA GLN A 16 -1.22 -8.06 8.90
C GLN A 16 -0.44 -8.70 10.07
N LEU A 17 0.64 -8.07 10.54
CA LEU A 17 1.28 -8.36 11.82
C LEU A 17 1.43 -7.05 12.63
N ALA A 18 0.84 -7.01 13.82
CA ALA A 18 0.94 -5.88 14.73
C ALA A 18 1.75 -6.31 15.97
N LEU A 19 2.94 -5.74 16.14
CA LEU A 19 3.44 -5.21 17.42
C LEU A 19 4.69 -4.36 17.17
N VAL A 20 4.54 -3.04 17.21
CA VAL A 20 5.60 -2.13 17.68
C VAL A 20 4.92 -1.05 18.52
N GLN A 21 4.99 -1.21 19.85
CA GLN A 21 4.83 -0.09 20.77
C GLN A 21 6.12 0.72 20.73
N ALA A 22 6.08 1.83 20.01
CA ALA A 22 6.89 3.02 20.25
C ALA A 22 6.06 4.17 19.69
N GLY A 23 5.86 5.24 20.48
CA GLY A 23 4.99 6.37 20.12
C GLY A 23 5.17 6.76 18.65
N VAL A 24 4.17 6.45 17.83
CA VAL A 24 4.26 6.56 16.37
C VAL A 24 4.08 8.03 16.02
N PRO A 25 5.05 8.69 15.37
CA PRO A 25 4.88 10.07 14.93
C PRO A 25 3.84 10.15 13.81
N GLU A 26 3.04 11.22 13.82
CA GLU A 26 1.95 11.43 12.87
C GLU A 26 2.49 11.95 11.51
N PRO A 27 2.40 11.18 10.42
CA PRO A 27 2.65 11.71 9.08
C PRO A 27 1.50 12.63 8.64
N LYS A 28 1.78 13.48 7.66
CA LYS A 28 0.74 14.20 6.92
C LYS A 28 0.58 13.57 5.55
N VAL A 29 -0.63 13.13 5.22
CA VAL A 29 -0.93 12.69 3.85
C VAL A 29 -1.29 13.94 3.04
N ARG A 30 -0.58 14.17 1.93
CA ARG A 30 -0.78 15.35 1.09
C ARG A 30 -2.10 15.27 0.31
N ALA A 31 -2.63 16.44 -0.03
CA ALA A 31 -3.75 16.65 -0.95
C ALA A 31 -3.67 15.75 -2.21
N ALA A 32 -4.82 15.23 -2.65
CA ALA A 32 -4.94 14.65 -3.98
C ALA A 32 -4.79 15.73 -5.06
N SER A 33 -4.13 15.42 -6.18
CA SER A 33 -4.04 16.33 -7.33
C SER A 33 -5.43 16.56 -7.93
N ALA A 34 -5.86 17.81 -7.99
CA ALA A 34 -7.11 18.20 -8.64
C ALA A 34 -6.97 18.19 -10.17
N THR A 35 -8.04 17.76 -10.85
CA THR A 35 -8.26 18.04 -12.28
C THR A 35 -8.73 19.48 -12.45
N GLU A 36 -8.51 20.08 -13.62
CA GLU A 36 -8.84 21.49 -13.89
C GLU A 36 -10.30 21.81 -13.52
N GLY A 37 -10.48 22.67 -12.51
CA GLY A 37 -11.80 23.04 -11.95
C GLY A 37 -12.17 22.42 -10.60
N GLU A 38 -11.39 21.47 -10.08
CA GLU A 38 -11.64 20.84 -8.78
C GLU A 38 -10.74 21.44 -7.68
N VAL A 39 -11.27 21.65 -6.47
CA VAL A 39 -10.44 22.10 -5.34
C VAL A 39 -9.66 20.90 -4.83
N ALA A 40 -8.33 21.01 -4.83
CA ALA A 40 -7.46 19.98 -4.24
C ALA A 40 -7.84 19.78 -2.76
N ARG A 41 -8.14 18.52 -2.37
CA ARG A 41 -8.51 18.20 -0.98
C ARG A 41 -7.43 18.68 -0.02
N ALA A 42 -7.82 19.24 1.13
CA ALA A 42 -6.86 19.62 2.16
C ALA A 42 -6.00 18.41 2.59
N ALA A 43 -4.75 18.67 2.97
CA ALA A 43 -3.88 17.66 3.55
C ALA A 43 -4.56 17.02 4.76
N GLN A 44 -4.42 15.70 4.87
CA GLN A 44 -5.04 14.92 5.94
C GLN A 44 -3.91 14.50 6.91
N PRO A 45 -3.72 15.17 8.05
CA PRO A 45 -2.76 14.74 9.06
C PRO A 45 -3.22 13.45 9.75
N GLY A 46 -2.29 12.75 10.40
CA GLY A 46 -2.57 11.66 11.33
C GLY A 46 -1.77 10.39 11.06
N PRO A 47 -1.76 9.44 12.00
CA PRO A 47 -0.85 8.28 12.04
C PRO A 47 -0.81 7.45 10.74
N VAL A 48 0.38 6.93 10.40
CA VAL A 48 0.54 5.93 9.31
C VAL A 48 -0.26 4.68 9.63
N PHE A 49 -0.17 4.23 10.89
CA PHE A 49 -0.77 3.01 11.41
C PHE A 49 -1.62 3.34 12.63
N SER A 50 -2.82 2.80 12.68
CA SER A 50 -3.71 2.90 13.83
C SER A 50 -4.37 1.56 14.07
N VAL A 51 -4.71 1.24 15.31
CA VAL A 51 -5.55 0.09 15.63
C VAL A 51 -6.92 0.63 16.00
N TYR A 52 -7.95 0.16 15.30
CA TYR A 52 -9.33 0.51 15.62
C TYR A 52 -9.77 -0.17 16.92
N PRO A 53 -10.84 0.32 17.58
CA PRO A 53 -11.33 -0.26 18.84
C PRO A 53 -11.67 -1.77 18.77
N ASP A 54 -11.96 -2.27 17.57
CA ASP A 54 -12.22 -3.69 17.28
C ASP A 54 -10.94 -4.53 17.09
N GLY A 55 -9.75 -3.93 17.27
CA GLY A 55 -8.46 -4.60 17.17
C GLY A 55 -7.90 -4.68 15.75
N HIS A 56 -8.53 -4.08 14.75
CA HIS A 56 -8.05 -4.13 13.37
C HIS A 56 -7.05 -3.04 13.04
N LEU A 57 -6.01 -3.40 12.26
CA LEU A 57 -5.03 -2.45 11.75
C LEU A 57 -5.67 -1.60 10.63
N HIS A 58 -5.63 -0.29 10.83
CA HIS A 58 -5.87 0.72 9.83
C HIS A 58 -4.55 1.34 9.40
N MET A 59 -4.40 1.59 8.10
CA MET A 59 -3.15 2.06 7.54
C MET A 59 -3.40 3.11 6.45
N ARG A 60 -2.58 4.17 6.48
CA ARG A 60 -2.60 5.30 5.56
C ARG A 60 -1.29 5.45 4.76
N TYR A 61 -0.43 4.44 4.82
CA TYR A 61 0.84 4.41 4.11
C TYR A 61 0.66 4.25 2.60
N THR A 62 1.55 4.89 1.84
CA THR A 62 1.81 4.62 0.44
C THR A 62 3.30 4.76 0.16
N ALA A 63 3.86 3.85 -0.65
CA ALA A 63 5.25 3.95 -1.10
C ALA A 63 5.46 5.10 -2.13
N ARG A 64 4.40 5.82 -2.50
CA ARG A 64 4.49 6.98 -3.39
C ARG A 64 5.00 8.20 -2.61
N THR A 65 6.21 8.62 -2.90
CA THR A 65 6.90 9.73 -2.24
C THR A 65 6.17 11.07 -2.34
N VAL A 66 5.39 11.30 -3.40
CA VAL A 66 4.69 12.58 -3.62
C VAL A 66 3.43 12.77 -2.78
N SER A 67 2.95 11.71 -2.12
CA SER A 67 1.66 11.69 -1.42
C SER A 67 1.78 11.76 0.10
N ILE A 68 2.99 11.76 0.64
CA ILE A 68 3.24 11.81 2.09
C ILE A 68 4.26 12.89 2.39
N GLU A 69 3.95 13.68 3.42
CA GLU A 69 4.86 14.59 4.08
C GLU A 69 5.16 14.00 5.47
N TRP A 70 6.44 13.71 5.70
CA TRP A 70 6.92 13.16 6.97
C TRP A 70 7.33 14.29 7.89
N HIS A 71 7.12 14.10 9.19
CA HIS A 71 7.69 15.01 10.17
C HIS A 71 9.24 14.94 10.12
N ASP A 72 9.89 16.09 10.19
CA ASP A 72 11.34 16.21 10.02
C ASP A 72 12.08 16.00 11.35
N ASP A 73 11.91 14.84 11.96
CA ASP A 73 12.61 14.44 13.18
C ASP A 73 13.34 13.10 13.03
N PRO A 74 14.38 12.83 13.84
CA PRO A 74 15.15 11.60 13.77
C PRO A 74 14.33 10.33 13.98
N ALA A 75 13.30 10.35 14.84
CA ALA A 75 12.48 9.18 15.12
C ALA A 75 11.60 8.83 13.92
N THR A 76 10.95 9.82 13.29
CA THR A 76 10.19 9.62 12.06
C THR A 76 11.07 9.08 10.94
N LYS A 77 12.24 9.68 10.71
CA LYS A 77 13.19 9.21 9.68
C LYS A 77 13.63 7.77 9.92
N GLY A 78 13.92 7.40 11.17
CA GLY A 78 14.28 6.04 11.55
C GLY A 78 13.16 5.04 11.29
N ALA A 79 11.92 5.39 11.65
CA ALA A 79 10.74 4.57 11.42
C ALA A 79 10.43 4.37 9.93
N VAL A 80 10.52 5.43 9.13
CA VAL A 80 10.34 5.35 7.67
C VAL A 80 11.40 4.44 7.05
N ALA A 81 12.67 4.60 7.41
CA ALA A 81 13.74 3.76 6.89
C ALA A 81 13.56 2.28 7.29
N ALA A 82 13.07 2.00 8.50
CA ALA A 82 12.75 0.64 8.93
C ALA A 82 11.60 0.03 8.13
N LEU A 83 10.53 0.81 7.92
CA LEU A 83 9.39 0.40 7.10
C LEU A 83 9.82 0.12 5.66
N GLU A 84 10.62 0.98 5.05
CA GLU A 84 11.14 0.79 3.69
C GLU A 84 11.99 -0.48 3.58
N ARG A 85 12.84 -0.78 4.57
CA ARG A 85 13.60 -2.04 4.61
C ARG A 85 12.69 -3.26 4.69
N LEU A 86 11.67 -3.22 5.55
CA LEU A 86 10.70 -4.31 5.70
C LEU A 86 9.94 -4.55 4.38
N LEU A 87 9.52 -3.49 3.71
CA LEU A 87 8.77 -3.58 2.45
C LEU A 87 9.66 -3.94 1.24
N ALA A 88 10.97 -3.69 1.33
CA ALA A 88 11.93 -4.10 0.31
C ALA A 88 12.34 -5.57 0.42
N ASP A 89 12.08 -6.22 1.56
CA ASP A 89 12.33 -7.65 1.73
C ASP A 89 11.23 -8.48 1.05
N ASP A 90 11.44 -8.71 -0.23
CA ASP A 90 10.59 -9.58 -1.04
C ASP A 90 10.54 -11.03 -0.51
N ALA A 91 11.56 -11.52 0.18
CA ALA A 91 11.58 -12.88 0.71
C ALA A 91 10.97 -13.00 2.12
N GLY A 92 10.48 -11.87 2.67
CA GLY A 92 9.94 -11.81 4.01
C GLY A 92 8.71 -12.70 4.21
N PRO A 93 8.50 -13.24 5.42
CA PRO A 93 7.39 -14.16 5.73
C PRO A 93 6.00 -13.48 5.65
N TYR A 94 5.97 -12.17 5.46
CA TYR A 94 4.75 -11.35 5.39
C TYR A 94 4.32 -11.06 3.95
N VAL A 95 5.09 -11.50 2.94
CA VAL A 95 4.80 -11.28 1.53
C VAL A 95 4.04 -12.46 0.95
N PHE A 96 2.79 -12.23 0.58
CA PHE A 96 1.97 -13.19 -0.15
C PHE A 96 2.06 -12.93 -1.64
N ARG A 97 2.41 -13.95 -2.42
CA ARG A 97 2.47 -13.89 -3.89
C ARG A 97 1.38 -14.73 -4.51
N GLY A 98 0.59 -14.09 -5.37
CA GLY A 98 -0.44 -14.76 -6.14
C GLY A 98 -0.39 -14.35 -7.60
N ARG A 99 -0.55 -15.32 -8.51
CA ARG A 99 -0.90 -15.09 -9.91
C ARG A 99 -2.40 -15.35 -10.05
N LEU A 100 -3.15 -14.32 -10.43
CA LEU A 100 -4.57 -14.46 -10.70
C LEU A 100 -4.77 -15.18 -12.04
N GLU A 101 -5.58 -16.23 -12.03
CA GLU A 101 -6.00 -16.96 -13.22
C GLU A 101 -7.39 -16.48 -13.69
N PRO A 102 -7.78 -16.75 -14.95
CA PRO A 102 -9.13 -16.44 -15.43
C PRO A 102 -10.20 -17.00 -14.49
N GLY A 103 -11.14 -16.15 -14.08
CA GLY A 103 -12.19 -16.52 -13.11
C GLY A 103 -11.81 -16.31 -11.64
N MET A 104 -10.55 -15.99 -11.31
CA MET A 104 -10.16 -15.64 -9.95
C MET A 104 -10.36 -14.16 -9.63
N GLY A 105 -10.60 -13.87 -8.35
CA GLY A 105 -10.64 -12.52 -7.78
C GLY A 105 -9.88 -12.45 -6.46
N LEU A 106 -9.47 -11.24 -6.07
CA LEU A 106 -8.85 -10.96 -4.78
C LEU A 106 -9.71 -9.96 -4.03
N VAL A 107 -10.11 -10.32 -2.81
CA VAL A 107 -10.74 -9.42 -1.84
C VAL A 107 -9.75 -9.22 -0.69
N CYS A 108 -9.53 -7.96 -0.30
CA CYS A 108 -8.58 -7.65 0.77
C CYS A 108 -8.97 -6.37 1.52
N ASN A 109 -8.58 -6.30 2.80
CA ASN A 109 -8.81 -5.14 3.68
C ASN A 109 -7.72 -4.08 3.51
N ASN A 110 -7.62 -3.49 2.31
CA ASN A 110 -6.68 -2.41 1.96
C ASN A 110 -5.22 -2.67 2.39
N VAL A 111 -4.77 -3.92 2.22
CA VAL A 111 -3.37 -4.30 2.47
C VAL A 111 -2.44 -3.61 1.47
N LEU A 112 -1.18 -3.39 1.85
CA LEU A 112 -0.18 -2.93 0.90
C LEU A 112 -0.05 -3.99 -0.19
N HIS A 113 -0.16 -3.54 -1.43
CA HIS A 113 0.02 -4.40 -2.58
C HIS A 113 0.75 -3.68 -3.69
N ASP A 114 1.53 -4.44 -4.43
CA ASP A 114 2.08 -4.02 -5.71
C ASP A 114 1.50 -4.87 -6.84
N ARG A 115 1.98 -4.59 -8.05
CA ARG A 115 1.71 -5.41 -9.22
C ARG A 115 3.00 -5.56 -9.99
N ALA A 116 3.29 -6.79 -10.40
CA ALA A 116 4.26 -7.03 -11.46
C ALA A 116 3.72 -6.53 -12.80
N ALA A 117 4.65 -6.14 -13.67
CA ALA A 117 4.35 -5.86 -15.07
C ALA A 117 3.80 -7.12 -15.77
N PHE A 118 2.99 -6.91 -16.80
CA PHE A 118 2.46 -7.96 -17.65
C PHE A 118 2.54 -7.51 -19.12
N SER A 119 2.53 -8.48 -20.02
CA SER A 119 2.48 -8.26 -21.46
C SER A 119 1.25 -8.97 -22.00
N ASP A 120 0.45 -8.26 -22.78
CA ASP A 120 -0.66 -8.88 -23.51
C ASP A 120 -0.13 -9.63 -24.75
N SER A 121 -0.88 -10.62 -25.20
CA SER A 121 -0.70 -11.27 -26.50
C SER A 121 -1.94 -11.04 -27.39
N GLY A 122 -1.86 -11.43 -28.67
CA GLY A 122 -3.00 -11.32 -29.59
C GLY A 122 -4.24 -12.09 -29.11
N THR A 123 -4.04 -13.15 -28.32
CA THR A 123 -5.10 -14.04 -27.83
C THR A 123 -5.39 -13.89 -26.33
N HIS A 124 -4.50 -13.24 -25.56
CA HIS A 124 -4.63 -13.10 -24.11
C HIS A 124 -4.42 -11.65 -23.70
N LYS A 125 -5.47 -11.02 -23.19
CA LYS A 125 -5.44 -9.67 -22.62
C LYS A 125 -5.87 -9.71 -21.17
N ARG A 126 -5.19 -8.94 -20.31
CA ARG A 126 -5.60 -8.82 -18.90
C ARG A 126 -6.74 -7.81 -18.74
N LEU A 127 -7.89 -8.29 -18.28
CA LEU A 127 -9.01 -7.46 -17.84
C LEU A 127 -9.27 -7.70 -16.35
N LEU A 128 -9.30 -6.64 -15.55
CA LEU A 128 -9.62 -6.69 -14.13
C LEU A 128 -10.69 -5.66 -13.78
N TYR A 129 -11.77 -6.13 -13.17
CA TYR A 129 -12.75 -5.27 -12.52
C TYR A 129 -12.34 -5.02 -11.07
N ARG A 130 -12.52 -3.78 -10.62
CA ARG A 130 -12.16 -3.38 -9.25
C ARG A 130 -13.33 -2.64 -8.62
N ALA A 131 -13.82 -3.17 -7.51
CA ALA A 131 -14.74 -2.51 -6.61
C ALA A 131 -14.00 -2.01 -5.36
N ARG A 132 -14.59 -1.01 -4.69
CA ARG A 132 -14.18 -0.55 -3.36
C ARG A 132 -15.42 -0.52 -2.49
N TYR A 133 -15.30 -1.07 -1.29
CA TYR A 133 -16.36 -1.09 -0.31
C TYR A 133 -15.94 -0.23 0.88
N PHE A 134 -16.91 0.42 1.52
CA PHE A 134 -16.66 1.18 2.74
C PHE A 134 -16.45 0.25 3.93
N ASP A 135 -17.20 -0.86 3.97
CA ASP A 135 -17.13 -1.83 5.04
C ASP A 135 -16.00 -2.83 4.83
N ARG A 136 -15.36 -3.19 5.95
CA ARG A 136 -14.34 -4.24 6.02
C ARG A 136 -14.98 -5.60 5.72
N ILE A 137 -14.25 -6.50 5.06
CA ILE A 137 -14.65 -7.91 5.06
C ILE A 137 -14.36 -8.51 6.44
N ALA A 138 -15.40 -9.09 7.06
CA ALA A 138 -15.34 -9.78 8.34
C ALA A 138 -15.73 -11.26 8.13
N THR A 139 -15.10 -12.15 8.89
CA THR A 139 -15.35 -13.59 8.93
C THR A 139 -15.75 -13.99 10.34
#